data_AF-A0A7W9TUU8-F1
#
_entry.id   AF-A0A7W9TUU8-F1
#
_cell.length_a   1.000
_cell.length_b   1.000
_cell.length_c   1.000
_cell.angle_alpha   90.00
_cell.angle_beta   90.00
_cell.angle_gamma   90.00
#
_symmetry.space_group_name_H-M   'P 1'
#
loop_
_entity.id
_entity.type
_entity.pdbx_description
1 polymer ?
#
loop_
_entity_poly.entity_id
_entity_poly.type
_entity_poly.pdbx_seq_one_letter_code
_entity_poly.pdbx_strand_id
1 'polypeptide(L)'
;MQSRPYRVPYAAQAGVYTVEFDDSTHFVVSDPTGAEVGHGVAGTAFKGGGLSFTITAGGTAFAAGDSFAVTVAAGSSKFKPFDPANTDGSQIPSGILFATKDVTSADKPCAVVTRLAEVNASELVWPTGMSAGAIATALVQLKALTIVAR
;
A
#
# COMPACT_ATOMS: atom_id res chain seq x y z
N MET A 1 -16.74 -18.33 -21.46
CA MET A 1 -17.09 -17.44 -20.33
C MET A 1 -15.82 -16.71 -19.92
N GLN A 2 -15.65 -15.49 -20.44
CA GLN A 2 -14.42 -14.72 -20.33
C GLN A 2 -14.32 -14.17 -18.91
N SER A 3 -13.34 -14.65 -18.14
CA SER A 3 -13.06 -14.20 -16.78
C SER A 3 -12.66 -12.73 -16.81
N ARG A 4 -13.63 -11.85 -16.52
CA ARG A 4 -13.33 -10.45 -16.19
C ARG A 4 -12.36 -10.48 -15.01
N PRO A 5 -11.16 -9.87 -15.11
CA PRO A 5 -10.27 -9.80 -13.97
C PRO A 5 -11.01 -9.06 -12.85
N TYR A 6 -11.15 -9.73 -11.72
CA TYR A 6 -11.60 -9.15 -10.47
C TYR A 6 -10.68 -7.97 -10.16
N ARG A 7 -11.14 -6.75 -10.43
CA ARG A 7 -10.40 -5.52 -10.11
C ARG A 7 -10.48 -5.36 -8.60
N VAL A 8 -9.56 -6.02 -7.90
CA VAL A 8 -9.02 -5.52 -6.61
C VAL A 8 -8.75 -4.02 -6.84
N PRO A 9 -9.08 -3.09 -5.93
CA PRO A 9 -8.69 -1.70 -6.09
C PRO A 9 -7.21 -1.66 -6.46
N TYR A 10 -6.92 -1.24 -7.69
CA TYR A 10 -5.58 -1.33 -8.27
C TYR A 10 -4.66 -0.50 -7.39
N ALA A 11 -3.70 -1.15 -6.71
CA ALA A 11 -2.65 -0.43 -6.00
C ALA A 11 -1.95 0.49 -7.00
N ALA A 12 -1.60 1.72 -6.59
CA ALA A 12 -0.97 2.66 -7.50
C ALA A 12 0.29 2.04 -8.12
N GLN A 13 0.38 2.08 -9.45
CA GLN A 13 1.58 1.67 -10.17
C GLN A 13 2.77 2.49 -9.68
N ALA A 14 3.93 1.87 -9.53
CA ALA A 14 5.16 2.59 -9.25
C ALA A 14 5.56 3.49 -10.42
N GLY A 15 6.04 4.69 -10.11
CA GLY A 15 6.46 5.69 -11.08
C GLY A 15 6.00 7.09 -10.69
N VAL A 16 6.21 8.03 -11.61
CA VAL A 16 5.84 9.44 -11.41
C VAL A 16 4.49 9.68 -12.07
N TYR A 17 3.49 10.03 -11.27
CA TYR A 17 2.23 10.58 -11.77
C TYR A 17 2.36 12.08 -11.90
N THR A 18 1.79 12.65 -12.95
CA THR A 18 1.72 14.09 -13.15
C THR A 18 0.33 14.57 -12.83
N VAL A 19 0.24 15.63 -12.03
CA VAL A 19 -1.00 16.38 -11.83
C VAL A 19 -0.81 17.72 -12.53
N GLU A 20 -1.67 18.04 -13.49
CA GLU A 20 -1.64 19.30 -14.23
C GLU A 20 -2.96 20.03 -14.06
N PHE A 21 -2.90 21.32 -13.74
CA PHE A 21 -4.07 22.16 -13.57
C PHE A 21 -4.54 22.71 -14.92
N ASP A 22 -5.82 22.53 -15.23
CA ASP A 22 -6.47 23.12 -16.41
C ASP A 22 -6.92 24.56 -16.13
N ASP A 23 -7.22 24.85 -14.85
CA ASP A 23 -7.57 26.17 -14.35
C ASP A 23 -7.22 26.30 -12.86
N SER A 24 -7.72 27.33 -12.18
CA SER A 24 -7.43 27.56 -10.76
C SER A 24 -7.88 26.48 -9.79
N THR A 25 -8.75 25.57 -10.23
CA THR A 25 -9.42 24.57 -9.41
C THR A 25 -9.49 23.19 -10.02
N HIS A 26 -9.53 23.03 -11.34
CA HIS A 26 -9.59 21.73 -12.00
C HIS A 26 -8.21 21.23 -12.40
N PHE A 27 -7.98 19.94 -12.23
CA PHE A 27 -6.74 19.29 -12.61
C PHE A 27 -6.97 17.91 -13.21
N VAL A 28 -6.01 17.45 -14.00
CA VAL A 28 -5.92 16.11 -14.55
C VAL A 28 -4.78 15.37 -13.89
N VAL A 29 -4.98 14.09 -13.59
CA VAL A 29 -3.92 13.18 -13.13
C VAL A 29 -3.60 12.21 -14.26
N SER A 30 -2.32 12.12 -14.63
CA SER A 30 -1.80 11.14 -15.59
C SER A 30 -0.84 10.17 -14.91
N ASP A 31 -0.86 8.92 -15.37
CA ASP A 31 -0.05 7.84 -14.84
C ASP A 31 1.40 7.89 -15.34
N PRO A 32 2.30 7.04 -14.80
CA PRO A 32 3.70 7.01 -15.21
C PRO A 32 3.94 6.62 -16.68
N THR A 33 2.93 6.13 -17.39
CA THR A 33 2.96 5.82 -18.82
C THR A 33 2.42 6.97 -19.68
N GLY A 34 1.91 8.04 -19.05
CA GLY A 34 1.28 9.18 -19.68
C GLY A 34 -0.21 9.02 -19.94
N ALA A 35 -0.84 7.94 -19.47
CA ALA A 35 -2.27 7.73 -19.64
C ALA A 35 -3.07 8.49 -18.56
N GLU A 36 -4.17 9.12 -18.95
CA GLU A 36 -5.04 9.82 -18.01
C GLU A 36 -5.65 8.84 -16.99
N VAL A 37 -5.46 9.14 -15.71
CA VAL A 37 -6.09 8.43 -14.59
C VAL A 37 -7.46 9.02 -14.28
N GLY A 38 -7.59 10.34 -14.40
CA GLY A 38 -8.86 11.06 -14.31
C GLY A 38 -8.70 12.50 -13.81
N HIS A 39 -9.83 13.18 -13.70
CA HIS A 39 -9.91 14.58 -13.29
C HIS A 39 -10.20 14.75 -11.79
N GLY A 40 -9.75 15.87 -11.23
CA GLY A 40 -10.03 16.27 -9.85
C GLY A 40 -10.28 17.76 -9.71
N VAL A 41 -10.72 18.15 -8.52
CA VAL A 41 -11.01 19.53 -8.13
C VAL A 41 -10.28 19.86 -6.85
N ALA A 42 -9.58 20.99 -6.80
CA ALA A 42 -8.91 21.49 -5.60
C ALA A 42 -9.92 21.64 -4.45
N GLY A 43 -9.49 21.30 -3.24
CA GLY A 43 -10.34 21.20 -2.04
C GLY A 43 -11.22 19.94 -1.99
N THR A 44 -11.31 19.16 -3.07
CA THR A 44 -12.04 17.89 -3.11
C THR A 44 -11.08 16.71 -3.18
N ALA A 45 -11.47 15.60 -2.55
CA ALA A 45 -10.61 14.44 -2.43
C ALA A 45 -10.58 13.65 -3.76
N PHE A 46 -9.45 13.64 -4.47
CA PHE A 46 -9.24 12.83 -5.67
C PHE A 46 -9.03 11.35 -5.32
N LYS A 47 -9.70 10.44 -6.04
CA LYS A 47 -9.61 8.98 -5.89
C LYS A 47 -9.57 8.34 -7.28
N GLY A 48 -8.40 7.86 -7.70
CA GLY A 48 -8.21 7.31 -9.05
C GLY A 48 -6.85 6.64 -9.18
N GLY A 49 -6.74 5.58 -9.99
CA GLY A 49 -5.46 4.90 -10.25
C GLY A 49 -4.75 4.34 -9.02
N GLY A 50 -5.47 4.10 -7.92
CA GLY A 50 -4.87 3.68 -6.64
C GLY A 50 -4.35 4.83 -5.78
N LEU A 51 -4.48 6.07 -6.24
CA LEU A 51 -4.12 7.29 -5.50
C LEU A 51 -5.29 7.83 -4.69
N SER A 52 -4.97 8.49 -3.58
CA SER A 52 -5.93 9.17 -2.72
C SER A 52 -5.29 10.38 -2.06
N PHE A 53 -5.64 11.58 -2.51
CA PHE A 53 -5.13 12.83 -1.94
C PHE A 53 -6.15 13.96 -2.08
N THR A 54 -5.86 15.10 -1.46
CA THR A 54 -6.60 16.36 -1.61
C THR A 54 -5.56 17.45 -1.85
N ILE A 55 -5.77 18.29 -2.86
CA ILE A 55 -4.91 19.45 -3.12
C ILE A 55 -5.64 20.70 -2.64
N THR A 56 -4.99 21.51 -1.82
CA THR A 56 -5.52 22.80 -1.35
C THR A 56 -4.58 23.90 -1.80
N ALA A 57 -5.13 24.96 -2.40
CA ALA A 57 -4.34 26.13 -2.78
C ALA A 57 -3.78 26.84 -1.53
N GLY A 58 -2.55 27.34 -1.63
CA GLY A 58 -1.93 28.17 -0.61
C GLY A 58 -2.39 29.64 -0.72
N GLY A 59 -1.49 30.58 -0.42
CA GLY A 59 -1.78 32.01 -0.56
C GLY A 59 -1.97 32.49 -2.00
N THR A 60 -1.38 31.78 -2.97
CA THR A 60 -1.55 32.02 -4.41
C THR A 60 -2.47 30.94 -4.98
N ALA A 61 -3.48 31.36 -5.75
CA ALA A 61 -4.33 30.43 -6.49
C ALA A 61 -3.53 29.71 -7.59
N PHE A 62 -3.90 28.48 -7.90
CA PHE A 62 -3.34 27.78 -9.06
C PHE A 62 -3.76 28.47 -10.35
N ALA A 63 -3.02 28.18 -11.41
CA ALA A 63 -3.33 28.59 -12.77
C ALA A 63 -3.20 27.42 -13.74
N ALA A 64 -3.76 27.58 -14.93
CA ALA A 64 -3.61 26.62 -16.01
C ALA A 64 -2.12 26.38 -16.34
N GLY A 65 -1.71 25.12 -16.40
CA GLY A 65 -0.33 24.69 -16.64
C GLY A 65 0.53 24.52 -15.38
N ASP A 66 0.02 24.88 -14.19
CA ASP A 66 0.69 24.51 -12.94
C ASP A 66 0.68 22.98 -12.79
N SER A 67 1.81 22.40 -12.37
CA SER A 67 1.93 20.96 -12.25
C SER A 67 2.67 20.47 -11.00
N PHE A 68 2.31 19.26 -10.58
CA PHE A 68 2.92 18.54 -9.47
C PHE A 68 3.33 17.13 -9.92
N ALA A 69 4.45 16.66 -9.38
CA ALA A 69 4.87 15.28 -9.50
C ALA A 69 4.50 14.50 -8.22
N VAL A 70 3.76 13.41 -8.38
CA VAL A 70 3.47 12.45 -7.30
C VAL A 70 4.26 11.18 -7.58
N THR A 71 5.37 11.00 -6.86
CA THR A 71 6.24 9.83 -7.03
C THR A 71 5.76 8.68 -6.14
N VAL A 72 5.32 7.59 -6.78
CA VAL A 72 5.07 6.32 -6.13
C VAL A 72 6.31 5.45 -6.27
N ALA A 73 7.05 5.25 -5.17
CA ALA A 73 8.24 4.42 -5.21
C ALA A 73 7.89 2.96 -5.55
N ALA A 74 8.73 2.31 -6.36
CA ALA A 74 8.69 0.86 -6.47
C ALA A 74 9.01 0.28 -5.09
N GLY A 75 8.06 -0.43 -4.49
CA GLY A 75 8.31 -1.14 -3.24
C GLY A 75 9.52 -2.05 -3.39
N SER A 76 10.28 -2.25 -2.32
CA SER A 76 11.51 -3.04 -2.35
C SER A 76 11.29 -4.50 -2.78
N SER A 77 10.04 -4.97 -2.81
CA SER A 77 9.63 -6.36 -3.02
C SER A 77 10.25 -7.32 -1.98
N LYS A 78 10.70 -6.76 -0.84
CA LYS A 78 11.26 -7.50 0.29
C LYS A 78 10.21 -7.63 1.39
N PHE A 79 10.34 -8.69 2.18
CA PHE A 79 9.63 -8.81 3.44
C PHE A 79 10.42 -8.11 4.54
N LYS A 80 9.70 -7.43 5.43
CA LYS A 80 10.21 -6.82 6.66
C LYS A 80 9.44 -7.43 7.84
N PRO A 81 10.03 -7.52 9.05
CA PRO A 81 9.28 -7.90 10.25
C PRO A 81 7.99 -7.10 10.40
N PHE A 82 6.91 -7.79 10.77
CA PHE A 82 5.62 -7.18 11.04
C PHE A 82 5.75 -6.16 12.19
N ASP A 83 5.24 -4.95 11.96
CA ASP A 83 5.27 -3.87 12.93
C ASP A 83 3.97 -3.05 12.81
N PRO A 84 3.03 -3.19 13.75
CA PRO A 84 1.72 -2.54 13.67
C PRO A 84 1.78 -1.01 13.80
N ALA A 85 2.90 -0.43 14.26
CA ALA A 85 3.06 1.01 14.42
C ALA A 85 3.54 1.71 13.14
N ASN A 86 4.06 0.95 12.17
CA ASN A 86 4.54 1.51 10.91
C ASN A 86 3.40 1.88 9.96
N THR A 87 3.72 2.69 8.95
CA THR A 87 2.80 3.05 7.85
C THR A 87 3.38 2.71 6.48
N ASP A 88 4.45 1.91 6.44
CA ASP A 88 5.24 1.54 5.25
C ASP A 88 4.75 0.25 4.56
N GLY A 89 3.65 -0.32 5.04
CA GLY A 89 3.10 -1.61 4.63
C GLY A 89 3.43 -2.76 5.61
N SER A 90 4.48 -2.62 6.45
CA SER A 90 4.84 -3.64 7.45
C SER A 90 3.84 -3.79 8.59
N GLN A 91 2.87 -2.87 8.72
CA GLN A 91 1.74 -2.98 9.62
C GLN A 91 0.66 -3.97 9.15
N ILE A 92 0.81 -4.55 7.96
CA ILE A 92 -0.10 -5.56 7.43
C ILE A 92 0.68 -6.86 7.22
N PRO A 93 0.43 -7.92 8.01
CA PRO A 93 1.06 -9.22 7.83
C PRO A 93 0.82 -9.74 6.41
N SER A 94 1.92 -10.05 5.70
CA SER A 94 1.89 -10.52 4.31
C SER A 94 2.33 -11.99 4.16
N GLY A 95 2.60 -12.67 5.27
CA GLY A 95 3.04 -14.05 5.32
C GLY A 95 3.69 -14.41 6.66
N ILE A 96 4.06 -15.68 6.82
CA ILE A 96 4.76 -16.21 8.00
C ILE A 96 6.17 -16.65 7.61
N LEU A 97 7.17 -16.17 8.32
CA LEU A 97 8.56 -16.57 8.13
C LEU A 97 8.76 -18.02 8.62
N PHE A 98 9.29 -18.89 7.77
CA PHE A 98 9.44 -20.32 8.09
C PHE A 98 10.52 -20.60 9.15
N ALA A 99 11.58 -19.79 9.20
CA ALA A 99 12.66 -19.92 10.17
C ALA A 99 13.15 -18.54 10.61
N THR A 100 13.24 -18.32 11.92
CA THR A 100 13.66 -17.04 12.50
C THR A 100 15.02 -16.61 11.93
N LYS A 101 15.10 -15.36 11.48
CA LYS A 101 16.35 -14.75 11.03
C LYS A 101 16.50 -13.36 11.65
N ASP A 102 17.67 -13.11 12.21
CA ASP A 102 18.07 -11.76 12.59
C ASP A 102 18.41 -10.97 11.31
N VAL A 103 17.72 -9.86 11.09
CA VAL A 103 17.90 -8.96 9.94
C VAL A 103 18.23 -7.53 10.38
N THR A 104 18.69 -7.35 11.62
CA THR A 104 18.99 -6.02 12.18
C THR A 104 20.07 -5.28 11.40
N SER A 105 21.13 -5.98 10.94
CA SER A 105 22.26 -5.36 10.23
C SER A 105 22.17 -5.41 8.70
N ALA A 106 21.40 -6.35 8.13
CA ALA A 106 21.26 -6.53 6.67
C ALA A 106 20.12 -7.48 6.29
N ASP A 107 19.61 -7.33 5.07
CA ASP A 107 18.65 -8.25 4.46
C ASP A 107 19.24 -9.66 4.31
N LYS A 108 18.41 -10.69 4.54
CA LYS A 108 18.82 -12.10 4.38
C LYS A 108 17.80 -12.88 3.55
N PRO A 109 18.25 -13.83 2.71
CA PRO A 109 17.34 -14.73 2.01
C PRO A 109 16.57 -15.59 3.02
N CYS A 110 15.26 -15.73 2.78
CA CYS A 110 14.36 -16.48 3.65
C CYS A 110 13.28 -17.21 2.84
N ALA A 111 12.68 -18.23 3.46
CA ALA A 111 11.47 -18.87 2.98
C ALA A 111 10.27 -18.31 3.77
N VAL A 112 9.24 -17.87 3.04
CA VAL A 112 8.04 -17.27 3.61
C VAL A 112 6.83 -18.05 3.12
N VAL A 113 5.96 -18.43 4.05
CA VAL A 113 4.63 -18.96 3.76
C VAL A 113 3.71 -17.78 3.49
N THR A 114 3.28 -17.62 2.24
CA THR A 114 2.51 -16.44 1.79
C THR A 114 1.03 -16.72 1.58
N ARG A 115 0.61 -18.00 1.57
CA ARG A 115 -0.78 -18.43 1.35
C ARG A 115 -0.98 -19.91 1.64
N LEU A 116 -2.24 -20.33 1.72
CA LEU A 116 -2.70 -21.72 1.74
C LEU A 116 -2.01 -22.57 2.81
N ALA A 117 -2.03 -22.10 4.05
CA ALA A 117 -1.41 -22.79 5.17
C ALA A 117 -2.30 -22.74 6.40
N GLU A 118 -2.23 -23.80 7.20
CA GLU A 118 -2.69 -23.77 8.57
C GLU A 118 -1.47 -23.79 9.48
N VAL A 119 -1.44 -22.91 10.48
CA VAL A 119 -0.31 -22.75 11.41
C VAL A 119 -0.82 -22.86 12.85
N ASN A 120 0.03 -23.35 13.74
CA ASN A 120 -0.29 -23.37 15.17
C ASN A 120 -0.23 -21.94 15.71
N ALA A 121 -1.35 -21.41 16.20
CA ALA A 121 -1.44 -20.04 16.71
C ALA A 121 -0.48 -19.80 17.89
N SER A 122 -0.21 -20.85 18.67
CA SER A 122 0.65 -20.78 19.86
C SER A 122 2.14 -20.67 19.51
N GLU A 123 2.53 -21.04 18.29
CA GLU A 123 3.92 -20.95 17.81
C GLU A 123 4.21 -19.63 17.10
N LEU A 124 3.18 -18.81 16.85
CA LEU A 124 3.37 -17.50 16.23
C LEU A 124 4.07 -16.55 17.19
N VAL A 125 5.22 -16.04 16.73
CA VAL A 125 6.00 -15.03 17.45
C VAL A 125 5.48 -13.64 17.06
N TRP A 126 5.08 -12.86 18.07
CA TRP A 126 4.54 -11.51 17.91
C TRP A 126 5.55 -10.45 18.40
N PRO A 127 5.51 -9.23 17.84
CA PRO A 127 6.23 -8.08 18.40
C PRO A 127 5.92 -7.89 19.88
N THR A 128 6.91 -7.45 20.66
CA THR A 128 6.74 -7.18 22.09
C THR A 128 5.69 -6.09 22.32
N GLY A 129 4.84 -6.26 23.34
CA GLY A 129 3.82 -5.28 23.70
C GLY A 129 2.53 -5.29 22.87
N MET A 130 2.36 -6.26 21.97
CA MET A 130 1.12 -6.46 21.22
C MET A 130 -0.09 -6.72 22.15
N SER A 131 -1.18 -5.96 21.95
CA SER A 131 -2.45 -6.22 22.63
C SER A 131 -3.19 -7.40 22.01
N ALA A 132 -4.08 -8.04 22.78
CA ALA A 132 -4.93 -9.13 22.25
C ALA A 132 -5.78 -8.69 21.04
N GLY A 133 -6.26 -7.44 21.03
CA GLY A 133 -7.01 -6.87 19.91
C GLY A 133 -6.15 -6.67 18.65
N ALA A 134 -4.89 -6.27 18.81
CA ALA A 134 -3.94 -6.16 17.70
C ALA A 134 -3.60 -7.54 17.13
N ILE A 135 -3.41 -8.56 17.98
CA ILE A 135 -3.15 -9.93 17.56
C ILE A 135 -4.34 -10.47 16.76
N ALA A 136 -5.57 -10.27 17.26
CA ALA A 136 -6.78 -10.69 16.55
C ALA A 136 -6.91 -10.05 15.17
N THR A 137 -6.59 -8.75 15.06
CA THR A 137 -6.57 -8.04 13.77
C THR A 137 -5.55 -8.65 12.80
N ALA A 138 -4.34 -8.92 13.27
CA ALA A 138 -3.27 -9.52 12.47
C ALA A 138 -3.65 -10.93 11.97
N LEU A 139 -4.31 -11.73 12.82
CA LEU A 139 -4.82 -13.04 12.42
C LEU A 139 -5.92 -12.96 11.35
N VAL A 140 -6.79 -11.95 11.41
CA VAL A 140 -7.78 -11.68 10.35
C VAL A 140 -7.09 -11.31 9.03
N GLN A 141 -6.04 -10.49 9.08
CA GLN A 141 -5.25 -10.12 7.89
C GLN A 141 -4.55 -11.34 7.27
N LEU A 142 -3.94 -12.22 8.08
CA LEU A 142 -3.37 -13.49 7.62
C LEU A 142 -4.43 -14.42 7.01
N LYS A 143 -5.61 -14.48 7.62
CA LYS A 143 -6.74 -15.29 7.11
C LYS A 143 -7.19 -14.82 5.74
N ALA A 144 -7.15 -13.52 5.44
CA ALA A 144 -7.43 -12.99 4.11
C ALA A 144 -6.44 -13.49 3.05
N LEU A 145 -5.22 -13.87 3.46
CA LEU A 145 -4.21 -14.52 2.62
C LEU A 145 -4.35 -16.05 2.56
N THR A 146 -5.41 -16.62 3.15
CA THR A 146 -5.60 -18.07 3.33
C THR A 146 -4.54 -18.73 4.24
N ILE A 147 -3.97 -17.97 5.17
CA ILE A 147 -3.15 -18.48 6.27
C ILE A 147 -4.02 -18.51 7.52
N VAL A 148 -4.39 -19.70 7.99
CA VAL A 148 -5.30 -19.88 9.12
C VAL A 148 -4.53 -20.33 10.35
N ALA A 149 -4.53 -19.50 11.40
CA ALA A 149 -4.00 -19.92 12.70
C ALA A 149 -5.05 -20.76 13.45
N ARG A 150 -4.63 -21.88 14.02
CA ARG A 150 -5.46 -22.80 14.80
C ARG A 150 -4.95 -23.01 16.22
#